data_AF-A0A6A4ZP10-F1
#
_entry.id   AF-A0A6A4ZP10-F1
#
_cell.length_a   1.000
_cell.length_b   1.000
_cell.length_c   1.000
_cell.angle_alpha   90.00
_cell.angle_beta   90.00
_cell.angle_gamma   90.00
#
_symmetry.space_group_name_H-M   'P 1'
#
loop_
_entity.id
_entity.type
_entity.pdbx_description
1 polymer ?
#
loop_
_entity_poly.entity_id
_entity_poly.type
_entity_poly.pdbx_seq_one_letter_code
_entity_poly.pdbx_strand_id
1 'polypeptide(L)'
;MEFNGSALTATTVAPHAMTTLSPAQLKSMADMYWLKQFQILQIVYTVSYGIMFGLSMSLLVYLRRNRSTAYKGNVNAARKVILPSFEPLFWVIAALTGVYFCYFLAASSIDYVTPVTISWFTETVSQGRQFTFFVVAAFLLQKSVSRPALVRSMVIAAVITVIPIISVRILDVTAASTQTSFAVTSLLRAFDTMWFVWMLVRPVSRASVRTQREFALFALVYYASSYVYAVLILMHNYTDSAIVVFCTVIWASFAPFFVWRLLRADTEHWRGLSERACEFQQHFRENQGMQEIVSA
;
A
#
# COMPACT_ATOMS: atom_id res chain seq x y z
N MET A 1 -40.27 74.75 38.79
CA MET A 1 -39.37 73.59 38.64
C MET A 1 -40.25 72.44 38.16
N GLU A 2 -40.41 72.31 36.85
CA GLU A 2 -41.13 71.20 36.22
C GLU A 2 -40.20 70.67 35.14
N PHE A 3 -39.64 69.47 35.38
CA PHE A 3 -38.80 68.75 34.43
C PHE A 3 -39.71 67.96 33.50
N ASN A 4 -39.75 68.37 32.23
CA ASN A 4 -40.49 67.69 31.17
C ASN A 4 -39.63 66.51 30.68
N GLY A 5 -39.92 65.30 31.18
CA GLY A 5 -39.24 64.06 30.82
C GLY A 5 -39.74 63.53 29.47
N SER A 6 -38.88 63.59 28.46
CA SER A 6 -39.06 62.97 27.15
C SER A 6 -39.34 61.47 27.27
N ALA A 7 -40.42 61.02 26.63
CA ALA A 7 -40.80 59.63 26.50
C ALA A 7 -39.69 58.81 25.81
N LEU A 8 -39.07 57.89 26.55
CA LEU A 8 -38.26 56.81 26.02
C LEU A 8 -39.21 55.73 25.49
N THR A 9 -39.43 55.72 24.17
CA THR A 9 -40.05 54.61 23.47
C THR A 9 -39.09 53.42 23.57
N ALA A 10 -39.40 52.48 24.46
CA ALA A 10 -38.71 51.21 24.54
C ALA A 10 -39.00 50.40 23.27
N THR A 11 -38.08 50.46 22.31
CA THR A 11 -38.06 49.52 21.16
C THR A 11 -37.70 48.14 21.72
N THR A 12 -38.71 47.32 21.98
CA THR A 12 -38.55 45.88 22.23
C THR A 12 -37.97 45.25 20.97
N VAL A 13 -36.64 45.10 20.95
CA VAL A 13 -35.96 44.27 19.96
C VAL A 13 -36.41 42.83 20.21
N ALA A 14 -37.23 42.30 19.29
CA ALA A 14 -37.66 40.92 19.29
C ALA A 14 -36.42 40.00 19.37
N PRO A 15 -36.43 38.93 20.19
CA PRO A 15 -35.33 37.99 20.23
C PRO A 15 -35.15 37.41 18.83
N HIS A 16 -33.95 37.55 18.26
CA HIS A 16 -33.58 36.87 17.03
C HIS A 16 -33.93 35.38 17.17
N ALA A 17 -34.95 34.93 16.46
CA ALA A 17 -35.29 33.53 16.35
C ALA A 17 -34.07 32.83 15.75
N MET A 18 -33.29 32.13 16.57
CA MET A 18 -32.36 31.12 16.07
C MET A 18 -33.22 30.16 15.25
N THR A 19 -33.12 30.24 13.93
CA THR A 19 -33.84 29.37 13.03
C THR A 19 -33.32 27.96 13.27
N THR A 20 -34.01 27.21 14.13
CA THR A 20 -33.68 25.83 14.42
C THR A 20 -33.97 25.03 13.14
N LEU A 21 -32.92 24.59 12.46
CA LEU A 21 -33.02 23.77 11.25
C LEU A 21 -33.92 22.56 11.53
N SER A 22 -34.86 22.28 10.62
CA SER A 22 -35.74 21.12 10.77
C SER A 22 -34.93 19.81 10.73
N PRO A 23 -35.40 18.73 11.37
CA PRO A 23 -34.72 17.43 11.36
C PRO A 23 -34.43 16.90 9.94
N ALA A 24 -35.31 17.22 8.97
CA ALA A 24 -35.14 16.86 7.57
C ALA A 24 -34.02 17.66 6.89
N GLN A 25 -33.90 18.95 7.19
CA GLN A 25 -32.81 19.80 6.68
C GLN A 25 -31.46 19.35 7.25
N LEU A 26 -31.39 19.05 8.55
CA LEU A 26 -30.19 18.51 9.19
C LEU A 26 -29.73 17.18 8.56
N LYS A 27 -30.68 16.26 8.30
CA LYS A 27 -30.40 15.00 7.60
C LYS A 27 -29.87 15.24 6.18
N SER A 28 -30.52 16.11 5.41
CA SER A 28 -30.08 16.41 4.04
C SER A 28 -28.68 17.03 3.97
N MET A 29 -28.33 17.89 4.93
CA MET A 29 -27.00 18.49 5.02
C MET A 29 -25.94 17.47 5.41
N ALA A 30 -26.25 16.56 6.32
CA ALA A 30 -25.37 15.46 6.71
C ALA A 30 -25.13 14.50 5.53
N ASP A 31 -26.18 14.11 4.80
CA ASP A 31 -26.07 13.23 3.63
C ASP A 31 -25.19 13.86 2.54
N MET A 32 -25.35 15.16 2.26
CA MET A 32 -24.49 15.90 1.33
C MET A 32 -23.02 15.96 1.79
N TYR A 33 -22.78 16.14 3.09
CA TYR A 33 -21.42 16.15 3.64
C TYR A 33 -20.71 14.81 3.45
N TRP A 34 -21.39 13.70 3.74
CA TRP A 34 -20.83 12.36 3.57
C TRP A 34 -20.55 12.01 2.12
N LEU A 35 -21.48 12.35 1.21
CA LEU A 35 -21.27 12.17 -0.24
C LEU A 35 -20.01 12.89 -0.72
N LYS A 36 -19.83 14.15 -0.31
CA LYS A 36 -18.63 14.92 -0.67
C LYS A 36 -17.36 14.29 -0.11
N GLN A 37 -17.40 13.78 1.12
CA GLN A 37 -16.25 13.11 1.72
C GLN A 37 -15.86 11.82 0.99
N PHE A 38 -16.84 11.03 0.54
CA PHE A 38 -16.60 9.84 -0.27
C PHE A 38 -16.01 10.19 -1.64
N GLN A 39 -16.51 11.24 -2.29
CA GLN A 39 -15.93 11.74 -3.54
C GLN A 39 -14.46 12.15 -3.36
N ILE A 40 -14.14 12.89 -2.30
CA ILE A 40 -12.75 13.28 -2.00
C ILE A 40 -11.88 12.03 -1.79
N LEU A 41 -12.36 11.06 -1.01
CA LEU A 41 -11.63 9.81 -0.78
C LEU A 41 -11.38 9.03 -2.08
N GLN A 42 -12.35 9.00 -2.98
CA GLN A 42 -12.25 8.36 -4.27
C GLN A 42 -11.22 9.05 -5.19
N ILE A 43 -11.18 10.37 -5.19
CA ILE A 43 -10.15 11.17 -5.90
C ILE A 43 -8.77 10.86 -5.31
N VAL A 44 -8.64 10.82 -3.98
CA VAL A 44 -7.36 10.52 -3.32
C VAL A 44 -6.89 9.09 -3.65
N TYR A 45 -7.79 8.11 -3.69
CA TYR A 45 -7.46 6.77 -4.17
C TYR A 45 -7.02 6.77 -5.62
N THR A 46 -7.74 7.48 -6.51
CA THR A 46 -7.37 7.63 -7.92
C THR A 46 -5.95 8.17 -8.07
N VAL A 47 -5.64 9.27 -7.38
CA VAL A 47 -4.30 9.90 -7.43
C VAL A 47 -3.24 8.95 -6.86
N SER A 48 -3.50 8.33 -5.71
CA SER A 48 -2.54 7.43 -5.06
C SER A 48 -2.23 6.19 -5.90
N TYR A 49 -3.25 5.49 -6.41
CA TYR A 49 -3.04 4.34 -7.30
C TYR A 49 -2.44 4.76 -8.65
N GLY A 50 -2.78 5.95 -9.14
CA GLY A 50 -2.15 6.54 -10.33
C GLY A 50 -0.65 6.77 -10.15
N ILE A 51 -0.23 7.31 -9.00
CA ILE A 51 1.18 7.46 -8.64
C ILE A 51 1.86 6.09 -8.55
N MET A 52 1.26 5.11 -7.84
CA MET A 52 1.85 3.77 -7.72
C MET A 52 2.01 3.10 -9.10
N PHE A 53 0.97 3.18 -9.94
CA PHE A 53 0.97 2.63 -11.29
C PHE A 53 2.04 3.32 -12.15
N GLY A 54 2.06 4.66 -12.16
CA GLY A 54 3.04 5.45 -12.90
C GLY A 54 4.48 5.18 -12.48
N LEU A 55 4.75 5.07 -11.18
CA LEU A 55 6.06 4.70 -10.65
C LEU A 55 6.45 3.27 -11.04
N SER A 56 5.51 2.31 -10.94
CA SER A 56 5.76 0.91 -11.32
C SER A 56 6.07 0.78 -12.82
N MET A 57 5.31 1.48 -13.68
CA MET A 57 5.55 1.53 -15.12
C MET A 57 6.86 2.24 -15.46
N SER A 58 7.16 3.35 -14.80
CA SER A 58 8.42 4.08 -14.98
C SER A 58 9.62 3.20 -14.63
N LEU A 59 9.53 2.42 -13.55
CA LEU A 59 10.54 1.44 -13.17
C LEU A 59 10.68 0.32 -14.22
N LEU A 60 9.58 -0.21 -14.76
CA LEU A 60 9.63 -1.20 -15.84
C LEU A 60 10.35 -0.66 -17.09
N VAL A 61 10.00 0.55 -17.52
CA VAL A 61 10.63 1.22 -18.67
C VAL A 61 12.11 1.49 -18.39
N TYR A 62 12.45 1.99 -17.20
CA TYR A 62 13.83 2.22 -16.77
C TYR A 62 14.66 0.93 -16.81
N LEU A 63 14.12 -0.18 -16.29
CA LEU A 63 14.80 -1.48 -16.30
C LEU A 63 15.02 -2.01 -17.71
N ARG A 64 14.01 -1.91 -18.60
CA ARG A 64 14.13 -2.35 -20.00
C ARG A 64 15.14 -1.52 -20.78
N ARG A 65 15.14 -0.20 -20.62
CA ARG A 65 16.11 0.71 -21.27
C ARG A 65 17.53 0.42 -20.84
N ASN A 66 17.76 0.27 -19.53
CA ASN A 66 19.09 -0.05 -19.01
C ASN A 66 19.57 -1.42 -19.47
N ARG A 67 18.68 -2.42 -19.55
CA ARG A 67 19.04 -3.75 -20.06
C ARG A 67 19.43 -3.71 -21.54
N SER A 68 18.64 -3.04 -22.38
CA SER A 68 18.98 -2.85 -23.80
C SER A 68 20.32 -2.14 -23.97
N THR A 69 20.60 -1.13 -23.14
CA THR A 69 21.87 -0.38 -23.18
C THR A 69 23.04 -1.22 -22.66
N ALA A 70 22.82 -2.08 -21.65
CA ALA A 70 23.82 -3.01 -21.16
C ALA A 70 24.22 -4.05 -22.23
N TYR A 71 23.26 -4.55 -23.02
CA TYR A 71 23.56 -5.45 -24.15
C TYR A 71 24.37 -4.79 -25.27
N LYS A 72 24.39 -3.46 -25.34
CA LYS A 72 25.24 -2.69 -26.25
C LYS A 72 26.66 -2.46 -25.71
N GLY A 73 27.04 -3.12 -24.61
CA GLY A 73 28.40 -3.05 -24.04
C GLY A 73 28.63 -1.92 -23.04
N ASN A 74 27.60 -1.19 -22.62
CA ASN A 74 27.76 -0.11 -21.64
C ASN A 74 27.90 -0.66 -20.21
N VAL A 75 29.12 -0.59 -19.67
CA VAL A 75 29.48 -1.08 -18.32
C VAL A 75 28.69 -0.37 -17.20
N ASN A 76 28.42 0.93 -17.36
CA ASN A 76 27.65 1.71 -16.38
C ASN A 76 26.17 1.30 -16.36
N ALA A 77 25.61 0.94 -17.51
CA ALA A 77 24.26 0.42 -17.60
C ALA A 77 24.18 -1.00 -17.01
N ALA A 78 25.16 -1.86 -17.28
CA ALA A 78 25.23 -3.22 -16.76
C ALA A 78 25.17 -3.27 -15.22
N ARG A 79 25.87 -2.37 -14.53
CA ARG A 79 25.83 -2.28 -13.05
C ARG A 79 24.44 -1.95 -12.51
N LYS A 80 23.62 -1.18 -13.24
CA LYS A 80 22.28 -0.73 -12.82
C LYS A 80 21.15 -1.71 -13.17
N VAL A 81 21.43 -2.76 -13.94
CA VAL A 81 20.42 -3.76 -14.32
C VAL A 81 20.07 -4.63 -13.11
N ILE A 82 18.80 -4.64 -12.72
CA ILE A 82 18.25 -5.58 -11.75
C ILE A 82 18.01 -6.94 -12.44
N LEU A 83 18.06 -8.06 -11.70
CA LEU A 83 17.88 -9.40 -12.31
C LEU A 83 16.58 -9.47 -13.15
N PRO A 84 16.61 -10.11 -14.34
CA PRO A 84 15.44 -10.22 -15.21
C PRO A 84 14.23 -10.89 -14.56
N SER A 85 14.47 -11.74 -13.56
CA SER A 85 13.46 -12.45 -12.79
C SER A 85 12.60 -11.53 -11.90
N PHE A 86 13.00 -10.28 -11.64
CA PHE A 86 12.20 -9.31 -10.91
C PHE A 86 11.25 -8.50 -11.80
N GLU A 87 11.41 -8.55 -13.13
CA GLU A 87 10.50 -7.84 -14.05
C GLU A 87 9.05 -8.34 -13.96
N PRO A 88 8.76 -9.66 -13.89
CA PRO A 88 7.40 -10.15 -13.67
C PRO A 88 6.77 -9.66 -12.36
N LEU A 89 7.56 -9.47 -11.30
CA LEU A 89 7.07 -8.94 -10.02
C LEU A 89 6.55 -7.49 -10.18
N PHE A 90 7.30 -6.64 -10.89
CA PHE A 90 6.84 -5.28 -11.18
C PHE A 90 5.61 -5.24 -12.10
N TRP A 91 5.49 -6.19 -13.03
CA TRP A 91 4.26 -6.33 -13.82
C TRP A 91 3.05 -6.69 -12.97
N VAL A 92 3.21 -7.57 -11.98
CA VAL A 92 2.12 -7.91 -11.04
C VAL A 92 1.69 -6.68 -10.25
N ILE A 93 2.64 -5.92 -9.71
CA ILE A 93 2.36 -4.69 -8.95
C ILE A 93 1.71 -3.64 -9.85
N ALA A 94 2.22 -3.45 -11.08
CA ALA A 94 1.66 -2.52 -12.06
C ALA A 94 0.25 -2.94 -12.50
N ALA A 95 0.01 -4.22 -12.75
CA ALA A 95 -1.30 -4.73 -13.12
C ALA A 95 -2.32 -4.50 -11.99
N LEU A 96 -1.97 -4.84 -10.76
CA LEU A 96 -2.86 -4.65 -9.61
C LEU A 96 -3.18 -3.18 -9.38
N THR A 97 -2.16 -2.33 -9.31
CA THR A 97 -2.34 -0.88 -9.10
C THR A 97 -3.04 -0.21 -10.28
N GLY A 98 -2.81 -0.69 -11.50
CA GLY A 98 -3.48 -0.25 -12.72
C GLY A 98 -4.97 -0.60 -12.74
N VAL A 99 -5.36 -1.81 -12.29
CA VAL A 99 -6.76 -2.20 -12.17
C VAL A 99 -7.50 -1.28 -11.18
N TYR A 100 -6.94 -1.04 -10.00
CA TYR A 100 -7.52 -0.09 -9.04
C TYR A 100 -7.56 1.33 -9.59
N PHE A 101 -6.49 1.80 -10.25
CA PHE A 101 -6.45 3.12 -10.86
C PHE A 101 -7.56 3.29 -11.91
N CYS A 102 -7.68 2.36 -12.85
CA CYS A 102 -8.73 2.40 -13.88
C CYS A 102 -10.13 2.36 -13.26
N TYR A 103 -10.34 1.52 -12.24
CA TYR A 103 -11.61 1.45 -11.53
C TYR A 103 -11.97 2.79 -10.88
N PHE A 104 -11.07 3.38 -10.10
CA PHE A 104 -11.34 4.64 -9.41
C PHE A 104 -11.42 5.83 -10.36
N LEU A 105 -10.67 5.82 -11.45
CA LEU A 105 -10.77 6.82 -12.52
C LEU A 105 -12.15 6.74 -13.18
N ALA A 106 -12.59 5.54 -13.56
CA ALA A 106 -13.92 5.33 -14.15
C ALA A 106 -15.02 5.74 -13.16
N ALA A 107 -14.97 5.25 -11.93
CA ALA A 107 -15.93 5.60 -10.89
C ALA A 107 -15.99 7.11 -10.65
N SER A 108 -14.85 7.82 -10.73
CA SER A 108 -14.81 9.28 -10.52
C SER A 108 -15.35 10.04 -11.73
N SER A 109 -15.24 9.49 -12.94
CA SER A 109 -15.78 10.11 -14.15
C SER A 109 -17.31 10.07 -14.25
N ILE A 110 -17.96 9.14 -13.52
CA ILE A 110 -19.42 8.95 -13.50
C ILE A 110 -20.04 9.25 -12.13
N ASP A 111 -19.29 9.86 -11.21
CA ASP A 111 -19.71 10.17 -9.84
C ASP A 111 -20.29 8.97 -9.05
N TYR A 112 -19.75 7.78 -9.29
CA TYR A 112 -20.24 6.53 -8.68
C TYR A 112 -19.62 6.27 -7.30
N VAL A 113 -20.30 6.73 -6.25
CA VAL A 113 -19.84 6.65 -4.84
C VAL A 113 -20.38 5.43 -4.06
N THR A 114 -21.38 4.71 -4.57
CA THR A 114 -22.04 3.58 -3.88
C THR A 114 -21.09 2.48 -3.38
N PRO A 115 -20.00 2.10 -4.09
CA PRO A 115 -19.12 1.03 -3.61
C PRO A 115 -18.31 1.43 -2.38
N VAL A 116 -17.93 2.71 -2.27
CA VAL A 116 -17.09 3.21 -1.17
C VAL A 116 -17.85 3.19 0.17
N THR A 117 -19.18 3.16 0.14
CA THR A 117 -20.00 3.05 1.36
C THR A 117 -20.06 1.62 1.91
N ILE A 118 -19.52 0.63 1.17
CA ILE A 118 -19.61 -0.78 1.55
C ILE A 118 -18.32 -1.21 2.27
N SER A 119 -18.43 -1.69 3.51
CA SER A 119 -17.27 -2.03 4.36
C SER A 119 -16.33 -3.03 3.72
N TRP A 120 -16.82 -4.18 3.21
CA TRP A 120 -15.97 -5.17 2.54
C TRP A 120 -15.22 -4.62 1.31
N PHE A 121 -15.82 -3.66 0.60
CA PHE A 121 -15.18 -3.04 -0.56
C PHE A 121 -14.02 -2.14 -0.10
N THR A 122 -14.23 -1.31 0.93
CA THR A 122 -13.15 -0.49 1.52
C THR A 122 -12.01 -1.34 2.08
N GLU A 123 -12.33 -2.49 2.69
CA GLU A 123 -11.32 -3.44 3.13
C GLU A 123 -10.54 -4.03 1.95
N THR A 124 -11.23 -4.40 0.87
CA THR A 124 -10.60 -4.92 -0.36
C THR A 124 -9.59 -3.93 -0.95
N VAL A 125 -9.91 -2.62 -0.93
CA VAL A 125 -9.00 -1.57 -1.40
C VAL A 125 -7.75 -1.49 -0.51
N SER A 126 -7.92 -1.50 0.81
CA SER A 126 -6.79 -1.51 1.76
C SER A 126 -5.92 -2.77 1.60
N GLN A 127 -6.55 -3.94 1.47
CA GLN A 127 -5.87 -5.23 1.34
C GLN A 127 -5.15 -5.36 -0.01
N GLY A 128 -5.68 -4.80 -1.10
CA GLY A 128 -4.97 -4.73 -2.38
C GLY A 128 -3.65 -3.96 -2.31
N ARG A 129 -3.58 -2.94 -1.45
CA ARG A 129 -2.33 -2.20 -1.19
C ARG A 129 -1.35 -3.03 -0.37
N GLN A 130 -1.84 -3.68 0.69
CA GLN A 130 -1.04 -4.56 1.55
C GLN A 130 -0.49 -5.78 0.80
N PHE A 131 -1.24 -6.30 -0.19
CA PHE A 131 -0.78 -7.37 -1.07
C PHE A 131 0.56 -7.03 -1.71
N THR A 132 0.79 -5.78 -2.12
CA THR A 132 2.07 -5.35 -2.69
C THR A 132 3.22 -5.54 -1.68
N PHE A 133 2.99 -5.25 -0.40
CA PHE A 133 3.99 -5.45 0.64
C PHE A 133 4.24 -6.94 0.90
N PHE A 134 3.18 -7.73 0.99
CA PHE A 134 3.28 -9.16 1.26
C PHE A 134 3.91 -9.95 0.13
N VAL A 135 3.58 -9.65 -1.14
CA VAL A 135 4.22 -10.34 -2.27
C VAL A 135 5.72 -10.13 -2.23
N VAL A 136 6.17 -8.91 -1.98
CA VAL A 136 7.59 -8.57 -1.93
C VAL A 136 8.27 -9.24 -0.73
N ALA A 137 7.66 -9.18 0.45
CA ALA A 137 8.19 -9.82 1.65
C ALA A 137 8.25 -11.36 1.51
N ALA A 138 7.18 -11.98 1.02
CA ALA A 138 7.11 -13.42 0.76
C ALA A 138 8.08 -13.85 -0.37
N PHE A 139 8.39 -12.97 -1.32
CA PHE A 139 9.35 -13.26 -2.39
C PHE A 139 10.80 -13.25 -1.91
N LEU A 140 11.14 -12.38 -0.96
CA LEU A 140 12.46 -12.39 -0.31
C LEU A 140 12.73 -13.66 0.49
N LEU A 141 11.68 -14.30 1.03
CA LEU A 141 11.83 -15.59 1.73
C LEU A 141 12.00 -16.79 0.80
N GLN A 142 11.73 -16.64 -0.50
CA GLN A 142 11.96 -17.74 -1.43
C GLN A 142 13.45 -18.01 -1.60
N LYS A 143 13.81 -19.29 -1.72
CA LYS A 143 15.21 -19.71 -1.93
C LYS A 143 15.72 -19.41 -3.34
N SER A 144 14.84 -19.17 -4.31
CA SER A 144 15.22 -18.94 -5.71
C SER A 144 14.51 -17.73 -6.31
N VAL A 145 15.16 -17.10 -7.29
CA VAL A 145 14.61 -15.95 -8.04
C VAL A 145 14.03 -16.44 -9.37
N SER A 146 12.98 -17.24 -9.29
CA SER A 146 12.35 -17.90 -10.44
C SER A 146 10.88 -17.52 -10.58
N ARG A 147 10.29 -17.75 -11.76
CA ARG A 147 8.84 -17.53 -11.98
C ARG A 147 7.96 -18.39 -11.05
N PRO A 148 8.26 -19.69 -10.82
CA PRO A 148 7.51 -20.49 -9.86
C PRO A 148 7.59 -19.95 -8.43
N ALA A 149 8.76 -19.44 -8.02
CA ALA A 149 8.92 -18.80 -6.72
C ALA A 149 8.03 -17.55 -6.58
N LEU A 150 7.93 -16.74 -7.64
CA LEU A 150 7.03 -15.58 -7.66
C LEU A 150 5.57 -15.99 -7.52
N VAL A 151 5.12 -17.03 -8.24
CA VAL A 151 3.75 -17.53 -8.12
C VAL A 151 3.47 -18.00 -6.70
N ARG A 152 4.39 -18.73 -6.06
CA ARG A 152 4.24 -19.14 -4.65
C ARG A 152 4.10 -17.94 -3.71
N SER A 153 4.91 -16.90 -3.90
CA SER A 153 4.82 -15.67 -3.11
C SER A 153 3.51 -14.92 -3.35
N MET A 154 3.00 -14.91 -4.58
CA MET A 154 1.69 -14.36 -4.90
C MET A 154 0.56 -15.11 -4.21
N VAL A 155 0.62 -16.45 -4.21
CA VAL A 155 -0.37 -17.28 -3.51
C VAL A 155 -0.33 -17.02 -2.00
N ILE A 156 0.85 -16.97 -1.39
CA ILE A 156 1.00 -16.66 0.04
C ILE A 156 0.40 -15.28 0.35
N ALA A 157 0.76 -14.26 -0.42
CA ALA A 157 0.24 -12.90 -0.21
C ALA A 157 -1.27 -12.81 -0.44
N ALA A 158 -1.81 -13.53 -1.43
CA ALA A 158 -3.24 -13.58 -1.69
C ALA A 158 -3.98 -14.23 -0.52
N VAL A 159 -3.47 -15.36 0.02
CA VAL A 159 -4.08 -16.02 1.18
C VAL A 159 -4.12 -15.08 2.38
N ILE A 160 -3.00 -14.42 2.70
CA ILE A 160 -2.91 -13.49 3.83
C ILE A 160 -3.91 -12.33 3.67
N THR A 161 -3.99 -11.72 2.49
CA THR A 161 -4.84 -10.53 2.25
C THR A 161 -6.32 -10.83 2.05
N VAL A 162 -6.66 -12.05 1.60
CA VAL A 162 -8.06 -12.47 1.43
C VAL A 162 -8.72 -12.77 2.78
N ILE A 163 -7.97 -13.26 3.77
CA ILE A 163 -8.50 -13.59 5.11
C ILE A 163 -9.22 -12.37 5.74
N PRO A 164 -8.60 -11.17 5.87
CA PRO A 164 -9.29 -9.98 6.39
C PRO A 164 -10.53 -9.57 5.59
N ILE A 165 -10.52 -9.71 4.26
CA ILE A 165 -11.68 -9.35 3.42
C ILE A 165 -12.88 -10.25 3.76
N ILE A 166 -12.63 -11.56 3.84
CA ILE A 166 -13.66 -12.54 4.20
C ILE A 166 -14.15 -12.29 5.63
N SER A 167 -13.24 -12.02 6.58
CA SER A 167 -13.60 -11.74 7.97
C SER A 167 -14.51 -10.52 8.09
N VAL A 168 -14.20 -9.40 7.42
CA VAL A 168 -15.06 -8.21 7.41
C VAL A 168 -16.42 -8.53 6.79
N ARG A 169 -16.45 -9.30 5.69
CA ARG A 169 -17.71 -9.71 5.06
C ARG A 169 -18.58 -10.56 5.99
N ILE A 170 -17.98 -11.47 6.74
CA ILE A 170 -18.71 -12.29 7.73
C ILE A 170 -19.29 -11.41 8.82
N LEU A 171 -18.49 -10.47 9.36
CA LEU A 171 -18.92 -9.54 10.39
C LEU A 171 -20.05 -8.62 9.93
N ASP A 172 -20.01 -8.16 8.68
CA ASP A 172 -21.08 -7.37 8.07
C ASP A 172 -22.39 -8.19 7.97
N VAL A 173 -22.30 -9.46 7.54
CA VAL A 173 -23.48 -10.34 7.38
C VAL A 173 -24.08 -10.76 8.72
N THR A 174 -23.25 -10.95 9.75
CA THR A 174 -23.73 -11.28 11.10
C THR A 174 -24.18 -10.07 11.90
N ALA A 175 -24.13 -8.86 11.31
CA ALA A 175 -24.43 -7.59 11.97
C ALA A 175 -23.69 -7.45 13.31
N ALA A 176 -22.42 -7.85 13.35
CA ALA A 176 -21.60 -7.81 14.55
C ALA A 176 -21.44 -6.38 15.07
N SER A 177 -21.30 -6.23 16.39
CA SER A 177 -21.10 -4.91 17.00
C SER A 177 -19.84 -4.22 16.46
N THR A 178 -19.84 -2.89 16.38
CA THR A 178 -18.69 -2.09 15.92
C THR A 178 -17.41 -2.42 16.70
N GLN A 179 -17.53 -2.70 18.00
CA GLN A 179 -16.41 -3.08 18.86
C GLN A 179 -15.85 -4.46 18.49
N THR A 180 -16.72 -5.44 18.22
CA THR A 180 -16.32 -6.77 17.77
C THR A 180 -15.60 -6.70 16.42
N SER A 181 -16.16 -5.94 15.47
CA SER A 181 -15.55 -5.78 14.14
C SER A 181 -14.18 -5.10 14.24
N PHE A 182 -14.07 -4.04 15.04
CA PHE A 182 -12.79 -3.39 15.30
C PHE A 182 -11.77 -4.36 15.93
N ALA A 183 -12.17 -5.14 16.94
CA ALA A 183 -11.28 -6.07 17.61
C ALA A 183 -10.75 -7.16 16.67
N VAL A 184 -11.64 -7.80 15.89
CA VAL A 184 -11.26 -8.86 14.95
C VAL A 184 -10.34 -8.32 13.85
N THR A 185 -10.69 -7.19 13.21
CA THR A 185 -9.85 -6.60 12.17
C THR A 185 -8.50 -6.13 12.73
N SER A 186 -8.48 -5.62 13.96
CA SER A 186 -7.23 -5.21 14.63
C SER A 186 -6.32 -6.38 14.95
N LEU A 187 -6.88 -7.52 15.35
CA LEU A 187 -6.12 -8.76 15.60
C LEU A 187 -5.50 -9.31 14.31
N LEU A 188 -6.26 -9.35 13.22
CA LEU A 188 -5.75 -9.78 11.91
C LEU A 188 -4.62 -8.87 11.43
N ARG A 189 -4.81 -7.55 11.52
CA ARG A 189 -3.75 -6.59 11.20
C ARG A 189 -2.53 -6.72 12.12
N ALA A 190 -2.71 -7.23 13.35
CA ALA A 190 -1.60 -7.35 14.28
C ALA A 190 -0.71 -8.51 13.85
N PHE A 191 -1.33 -9.62 13.43
CA PHE A 191 -0.65 -10.74 12.82
C PHE A 191 0.13 -10.33 11.56
N ASP A 192 -0.49 -9.54 10.70
CA ASP A 192 0.14 -8.95 9.50
C ASP A 192 1.36 -8.08 9.85
N THR A 193 1.20 -7.22 10.87
CA THR A 193 2.25 -6.32 11.37
C THR A 193 3.43 -7.11 11.95
N MET A 194 3.16 -8.24 12.65
CA MET A 194 4.20 -9.09 13.23
C MET A 194 5.21 -9.59 12.19
N TRP A 195 4.78 -9.85 10.96
CA TRP A 195 5.69 -10.24 9.88
C TRP A 195 6.74 -9.16 9.59
N PHE A 196 6.33 -7.89 9.53
CA PHE A 196 7.25 -6.78 9.27
C PHE A 196 8.12 -6.44 10.49
N VAL A 197 7.59 -6.61 11.71
CA VAL A 197 8.40 -6.52 12.94
C VAL A 197 9.48 -7.60 12.95
N TRP A 198 9.14 -8.84 12.59
CA TRP A 198 10.11 -9.93 12.47
C TRP A 198 11.20 -9.58 11.46
N MET A 199 10.84 -9.00 10.30
CA MET A 199 11.81 -8.59 9.28
C MET A 199 12.74 -7.45 9.75
N LEU A 200 12.31 -6.59 10.69
CA LEU A 200 13.19 -5.58 11.31
C LEU A 200 14.25 -6.19 12.22
N VAL A 201 13.82 -7.12 13.07
CA VAL A 201 14.66 -7.74 14.11
C VAL A 201 15.61 -8.76 13.48
N ARG A 202 15.09 -9.59 12.57
CA ARG A 202 15.82 -10.67 11.89
C ARG A 202 15.74 -10.50 10.37
N PRO A 203 16.52 -9.56 9.79
CA PRO A 203 16.60 -9.41 8.35
C PRO A 203 17.16 -10.69 7.72
N VAL A 204 16.66 -11.02 6.53
CA VAL A 204 17.09 -12.19 5.76
C VAL A 204 18.49 -11.93 5.19
N SER A 205 19.33 -12.95 5.03
CA SER A 205 20.68 -12.78 4.45
C SER A 205 20.70 -12.35 2.97
N ARG A 206 19.53 -12.30 2.32
CA ARG A 206 19.37 -12.19 0.86
C ARG A 206 19.45 -10.75 0.33
N ALA A 207 19.26 -9.73 1.15
CA ALA A 207 19.38 -8.32 0.75
C ALA A 207 20.09 -7.51 1.83
N SER A 208 20.49 -6.27 1.53
CA SER A 208 21.11 -5.39 2.53
C SER A 208 20.17 -5.19 3.73
N VAL A 209 20.73 -5.34 4.95
CA VAL A 209 20.01 -5.14 6.21
C VAL A 209 19.35 -3.76 6.26
N ARG A 210 20.04 -2.74 5.76
CA ARG A 210 19.53 -1.37 5.72
C ARG A 210 18.26 -1.26 4.86
N THR A 211 18.29 -1.77 3.64
CA THR A 211 17.15 -1.65 2.72
C THR A 211 15.97 -2.50 3.17
N GLN A 212 16.22 -3.66 3.80
CA GLN A 212 15.16 -4.46 4.42
C GLN A 212 14.51 -3.70 5.57
N ARG A 213 15.31 -3.12 6.47
CA ARG A 213 14.77 -2.32 7.57
C ARG A 213 14.02 -1.09 7.10
N GLU A 214 14.51 -0.39 6.08
CA GLU A 214 13.79 0.74 5.46
C GLU A 214 12.42 0.31 4.89
N PHE A 215 12.35 -0.83 4.19
CA PHE A 215 11.08 -1.35 3.68
C PHE A 215 10.12 -1.81 4.79
N ALA A 216 10.63 -2.52 5.81
CA ALA A 216 9.82 -2.92 6.95
C ALA A 216 9.32 -1.71 7.76
N LEU A 217 10.17 -0.70 8.02
CA LEU A 217 9.76 0.54 8.67
C LEU A 217 8.69 1.25 7.85
N PHE A 218 8.86 1.33 6.53
CA PHE A 218 7.86 1.91 5.64
C PHE A 218 6.49 1.22 5.75
N ALA A 219 6.47 -0.11 5.76
CA ALA A 219 5.25 -0.90 5.96
C ALA A 219 4.67 -0.72 7.37
N LEU A 220 5.50 -0.67 8.41
CA LEU A 220 5.04 -0.48 9.79
C LEU A 220 4.44 0.91 10.03
N VAL A 221 4.96 1.96 9.40
CA VAL A 221 4.35 3.29 9.44
C VAL A 221 2.96 3.26 8.80
N TYR A 222 2.79 2.53 7.69
CA TYR A 222 1.47 2.31 7.09
C TYR A 222 0.52 1.60 8.07
N TYR A 223 0.95 0.49 8.69
CA TYR A 223 0.13 -0.23 9.66
C TYR A 223 -0.19 0.62 10.90
N ALA A 224 0.78 1.34 11.46
CA ALA A 224 0.56 2.23 12.59
C ALA A 224 -0.48 3.31 12.27
N SER A 225 -0.35 3.95 11.11
CA SER A 225 -1.34 4.94 10.64
C SER A 225 -2.71 4.30 10.44
N SER A 226 -2.74 3.03 10.00
CA SER A 226 -3.99 2.27 9.86
C SER A 226 -4.71 1.98 11.17
N TYR A 227 -3.94 1.71 12.24
CA TYR A 227 -4.49 1.58 13.58
C TYR A 227 -4.99 2.91 14.13
N VAL A 228 -4.23 3.99 13.93
CA VAL A 228 -4.61 5.33 14.40
C VAL A 228 -5.95 5.74 13.80
N TYR A 229 -6.13 5.67 12.47
CA TYR A 229 -7.42 6.07 11.89
C TYR A 229 -8.56 5.13 12.30
N ALA A 230 -8.29 3.84 12.54
CA ALA A 230 -9.30 2.88 12.98
C ALA A 230 -9.77 3.16 14.42
N VAL A 231 -8.84 3.52 15.31
CA VAL A 231 -9.17 3.96 16.68
C VAL A 231 -9.96 5.26 16.65
N LEU A 232 -9.58 6.22 15.80
CA LEU A 232 -10.34 7.47 15.65
C LEU A 232 -11.78 7.24 15.17
N ILE A 233 -12.00 6.27 14.27
CA ILE A 233 -13.35 5.85 13.85
C ILE A 233 -14.13 5.27 15.04
N LEU A 234 -13.47 4.43 15.86
CA LEU A 234 -14.09 3.86 17.06
C LEU A 234 -14.48 4.94 18.08
N MET A 235 -13.69 6.01 18.20
CA MET A 235 -13.97 7.16 19.06
C MET A 235 -14.96 8.17 18.42
N HIS A 236 -15.57 7.85 17.29
CA HIS A 236 -16.47 8.72 16.52
C HIS A 236 -15.83 10.04 16.05
N ASN A 237 -14.49 10.11 16.00
CA ASN A 237 -13.76 11.26 15.48
C ASN A 237 -13.46 11.07 13.98
N TYR A 238 -14.50 11.26 13.16
CA TYR A 238 -14.45 11.01 11.72
C TYR A 238 -13.57 12.01 10.95
N THR A 239 -13.50 13.26 11.42
CA THR A 239 -12.71 14.33 10.76
C THR A 239 -11.22 14.02 10.84
N ASP A 240 -10.71 13.75 12.04
CA ASP A 240 -9.29 13.43 12.22
C ASP A 240 -8.94 12.09 11.58
N SER A 241 -9.85 11.11 11.65
CA SER A 241 -9.68 9.83 10.96
C SER A 241 -9.51 10.01 9.45
N ALA A 242 -10.35 10.83 8.81
CA ALA A 242 -10.24 11.09 7.38
C ALA A 242 -8.89 11.71 6.99
N ILE A 243 -8.38 12.66 7.80
CA ILE A 243 -7.05 13.26 7.59
C ILE A 243 -5.97 12.18 7.67
N VAL A 244 -6.01 11.31 8.68
CA VAL A 244 -5.03 10.22 8.84
C VAL A 244 -5.13 9.22 7.68
N VAL A 245 -6.33 8.88 7.21
CA VAL A 245 -6.54 8.04 6.01
C VAL A 245 -5.87 8.67 4.79
N PHE A 246 -6.08 9.97 4.54
CA PHE A 246 -5.44 10.67 3.42
C PHE A 246 -3.91 10.62 3.51
N CYS A 247 -3.34 10.93 4.67
CA CYS A 247 -1.89 10.83 4.90
C CYS A 247 -1.37 9.40 4.68
N THR A 248 -2.11 8.39 5.14
CA THR A 248 -1.76 6.96 4.99
C THR A 248 -1.76 6.53 3.52
N VAL A 249 -2.74 6.99 2.75
CA VAL A 249 -2.88 6.70 1.32
C VAL A 249 -1.77 7.35 0.51
N ILE A 250 -1.43 8.61 0.83
CA ILE A 250 -0.29 9.31 0.22
C ILE A 250 1.03 8.61 0.57
N TRP A 251 1.25 8.26 1.83
CA TRP A 251 2.45 7.55 2.28
C TRP A 251 2.67 6.27 1.49
N ALA A 252 1.63 5.44 1.36
CA ALA A 252 1.74 4.19 0.64
C ALA A 252 1.87 4.34 -0.89
N SER A 253 1.62 5.52 -1.47
CA SER A 253 1.87 5.76 -2.90
C SER A 253 3.35 5.62 -3.28
N PHE A 254 4.26 5.82 -2.32
CA PHE A 254 5.70 5.66 -2.49
C PHE A 254 6.18 4.20 -2.44
N ALA A 255 5.28 3.22 -2.26
CA ALA A 255 5.63 1.81 -2.15
C ALA A 255 6.56 1.29 -3.27
N PRO A 256 6.32 1.58 -4.57
CA PRO A 256 7.18 1.05 -5.65
C PRO A 256 8.65 1.48 -5.52
N PHE A 257 8.91 2.65 -4.94
CA PHE A 257 10.28 3.15 -4.72
C PHE A 257 11.03 2.31 -3.68
N PHE A 258 10.41 2.01 -2.55
CA PHE A 258 11.02 1.16 -1.51
C PHE A 258 11.19 -0.28 -2.01
N VAL A 259 10.20 -0.80 -2.74
CA VAL A 259 10.30 -2.12 -3.40
C VAL A 259 11.48 -2.15 -4.35
N TRP A 260 11.65 -1.13 -5.20
CA TRP A 260 12.79 -1.06 -6.11
C TRP A 260 14.15 -1.03 -5.38
N ARG A 261 14.29 -0.22 -4.33
CA ARG A 261 15.53 -0.17 -3.52
C ARG A 261 15.86 -1.54 -2.93
N LEU A 262 14.85 -2.25 -2.44
CA LEU A 262 15.00 -3.56 -1.84
C LEU A 262 15.41 -4.62 -2.87
N LEU A 263 14.76 -4.65 -4.04
CA LEU A 263 15.08 -5.60 -5.12
C LEU A 263 16.43 -5.31 -5.77
N ARG A 264 16.87 -4.05 -5.75
CA ARG A 264 18.24 -3.69 -6.15
C ARG A 264 19.26 -4.31 -5.19
N ALA A 265 19.05 -4.20 -3.88
CA ALA A 265 19.95 -4.81 -2.90
C ALA A 265 19.94 -6.36 -2.98
N ASP A 266 18.77 -6.95 -3.26
CA ASP A 266 18.65 -8.40 -3.54
C ASP A 266 19.46 -8.79 -4.79
N THR A 267 19.40 -8.00 -5.87
CA THR A 267 20.22 -8.23 -7.08
C THR A 267 21.71 -8.27 -6.75
N GLU A 268 22.20 -7.34 -5.93
CA GLU A 268 23.62 -7.26 -5.56
C GLU A 268 24.07 -8.51 -4.78
N HIS A 269 23.22 -9.05 -3.90
CA HIS A 269 23.49 -10.30 -3.21
C HIS A 269 23.65 -11.49 -4.18
N TRP A 270 22.72 -11.66 -5.12
CA TRP A 270 22.78 -12.76 -6.08
C TRP A 270 23.98 -12.65 -7.03
N ARG A 271 24.37 -11.43 -7.41
CA ARG A 271 25.59 -11.21 -8.21
C ARG A 271 26.85 -11.65 -7.46
N GLY A 272 26.98 -11.27 -6.20
CA GLY A 272 28.11 -11.70 -5.37
C GLY A 272 28.15 -13.23 -5.16
N LEU A 273 26.99 -13.89 -5.07
CA LEU A 273 26.92 -15.35 -5.03
C LEU A 273 27.41 -15.98 -6.35
N SER A 274 27.00 -15.42 -7.49
CA SER A 274 27.43 -15.89 -8.81
C SER A 274 28.93 -15.70 -9.05
N GLU A 275 29.50 -14.56 -8.65
CA GLU A 275 30.94 -14.29 -8.77
C GLU A 275 31.76 -15.34 -7.98
N ARG A 276 31.40 -15.58 -6.72
CA ARG A 276 32.06 -16.61 -5.90
C ARG A 276 31.92 -18.02 -6.49
N ALA A 277 30.76 -18.34 -7.07
CA ALA A 277 30.56 -19.64 -7.73
C ALA A 277 31.47 -19.80 -8.95
N CYS A 278 31.67 -18.73 -9.75
CA CYS A 278 32.61 -18.72 -10.85
C CYS A 278 34.07 -18.86 -10.37
N GLU A 279 34.46 -18.16 -9.30
CA GLU A 279 35.78 -18.30 -8.67
C GLU A 279 36.03 -19.74 -8.19
N PHE A 280 35.05 -20.36 -7.52
CA PHE A 280 35.14 -21.77 -7.13
C PHE A 280 35.28 -22.69 -8.34
N GLN A 281 34.48 -22.49 -9.40
CA GLN A 281 34.58 -23.29 -10.62
C GLN A 281 35.95 -23.13 -11.29
N GLN A 282 36.51 -21.92 -11.27
CA GLN A 282 37.85 -21.65 -11.80
C GLN A 282 38.91 -22.37 -10.95
N HIS A 283 38.85 -22.27 -9.61
CA HIS A 283 39.75 -23.00 -8.72
C HIS A 283 39.64 -24.52 -8.86
N PHE A 284 38.44 -25.07 -9.06
CA PHE A 284 38.28 -26.51 -9.34
C PHE A 284 38.90 -26.89 -10.67
N ARG A 285 38.75 -26.07 -11.73
CA ARG A 285 39.41 -26.31 -13.02
C ARG A 285 40.94 -26.22 -12.96
N GLU A 286 41.47 -25.33 -12.15
CA GLU A 286 42.91 -25.16 -11.96
C GLU A 286 43.53 -26.28 -11.11
N ASN A 287 42.81 -26.75 -10.08
CA ASN A 287 43.31 -27.78 -9.14
C ASN A 287 42.96 -29.22 -9.55
N GLN A 288 41.84 -29.44 -10.24
CA GLN A 288 41.54 -30.70 -10.92
C GLN A 288 41.80 -30.45 -12.40
N GLY A 289 43.03 -30.72 -12.86
CA GLY A 289 43.29 -30.85 -14.27
C GLY A 289 42.31 -31.89 -14.82
N MET A 290 41.21 -31.44 -15.44
CA MET A 290 40.38 -32.31 -16.25
C MET A 290 41.27 -32.76 -17.40
N GLN A 291 41.96 -33.88 -17.20
CA GLN A 291 42.38 -34.72 -18.30
C GLN A 291 41.08 -35.16 -18.96
N GLU A 292 40.70 -34.42 -20.00
CA GLU A 292 39.72 -34.87 -20.96
C GLU A 292 40.31 -36.16 -21.55
N ILE A 293 39.93 -37.31 -21.00
CA ILE A 293 40.27 -38.61 -21.57
C ILE A 293 39.42 -38.72 -22.83
N VAL A 294 39.91 -38.14 -23.92
CA VAL A 294 39.38 -38.39 -25.25
C VAL A 294 39.84 -39.78 -25.63
N SER A 295 38.96 -40.77 -25.45
CA SER A 295 39.16 -42.10 -26.03
C SER A 295 39.14 -41.94 -27.55
N ALA A 296 40.30 -42.12 -28.18
CA ALA A 296 40.42 -42.31 -29.62
C ALA A 296 39.86 -43.67 -30.05
#